data_AF-A0A0F9DKX6-F1
#
_entry.id   AF-A0A0F9DKX6-F1
#
_cell.length_a   1.000
_cell.length_b   1.000
_cell.length_c   1.000
_cell.angle_alpha   90.00
_cell.angle_beta   90.00
_cell.angle_gamma   90.00
#
_symmetry.space_group_name_H-M   'P 1'
#
loop_
_entity.id
_entity.type
_entity.pdbx_description
1 polymer ?
#
loop_
_entity_poly.entity_id
_entity_poly.type
_entity_poly.pdbx_seq_one_letter_code
_entity_poly.pdbx_strand_id
1 'polypeptide(L)'
;MLDGTEKPKDDITPKVEQETPKETFTKEEVDKLEVDFRTAAAAEVGRATQAAEKAAKQADEAVKQAQKANDRTNKYIEQARTAELEINKDQPDALTLIRARHAKEELEDKLATTNTELETANQTIVTMKTQSAVSTKEQNAREIAGRFQVDVEDLLLTDGSKEAMEKLAQKLTKVEPKEALKIDPGGGGGGDKSFESLLKVDTKGFSYQEIVEHEQKLKSAMKA
;
A
#
# COMPACT_ATOMS: atom_id res chain seq x y z
N MET A 1 25.73 83.36 -44.92
CA MET A 1 25.84 82.21 -45.83
C MET A 1 25.80 80.94 -44.97
N LEU A 2 24.85 80.05 -45.28
CA LEU A 2 24.73 78.61 -44.91
C LEU A 2 24.72 78.24 -43.42
N ASP A 3 24.08 77.18 -42.92
CA ASP A 3 22.95 76.28 -43.24
C ASP A 3 23.05 75.18 -42.14
N GLY A 4 21.96 74.47 -41.84
CA GLY A 4 22.07 73.10 -41.33
C GLY A 4 21.69 72.84 -39.87
N THR A 5 20.38 72.78 -39.64
CA THR A 5 19.64 71.98 -38.64
C THR A 5 20.35 70.75 -38.02
N GLU A 6 20.34 70.67 -36.68
CA GLU A 6 20.39 69.39 -35.95
C GLU A 6 19.01 69.10 -35.32
N LYS A 7 18.42 67.96 -35.70
CA LYS A 7 17.18 67.38 -35.13
C LYS A 7 17.53 66.40 -33.98
N PRO A 8 16.60 66.19 -33.03
CA PRO A 8 16.82 65.32 -31.86
C PRO A 8 16.88 63.84 -32.25
N LYS A 9 17.67 63.05 -31.52
CA LYS A 9 17.74 61.59 -31.67
C LYS A 9 16.63 60.92 -30.87
N ASP A 10 15.74 60.26 -31.59
CA ASP A 10 14.72 59.36 -31.05
C ASP A 10 15.33 58.04 -30.55
N ASP A 11 14.71 57.56 -29.47
CA ASP A 11 14.74 56.22 -28.90
C ASP A 11 14.53 55.13 -29.95
N ILE A 12 15.43 54.14 -30.01
CA ILE A 12 15.11 52.82 -30.56
C ILE A 12 15.84 51.74 -29.73
N THR A 13 15.19 51.26 -28.68
CA THR A 13 15.44 49.92 -28.12
C THR A 13 14.95 48.85 -29.11
N PRO A 14 15.76 47.85 -29.47
CA PRO A 14 15.32 46.78 -30.37
C PRO A 14 14.40 45.81 -29.62
N LYS A 15 13.14 45.72 -30.07
CA LYS A 15 12.16 44.73 -29.63
C LYS A 15 12.53 43.39 -30.26
N VAL A 16 13.17 42.51 -29.50
CA VAL A 16 13.39 41.11 -29.89
C VAL A 16 12.08 40.36 -29.68
N GLU A 17 11.37 40.07 -30.76
CA GLU A 17 10.27 39.10 -30.74
C GLU A 17 10.86 37.71 -30.57
N GLN A 18 10.76 37.18 -29.36
CA GLN A 18 11.10 35.81 -29.04
C GLN A 18 9.89 34.95 -29.41
N GLU A 19 9.82 34.52 -30.67
CA GLU A 19 8.87 33.48 -31.09
C GLU A 19 9.32 32.14 -30.47
N THR A 20 8.69 31.75 -29.37
CA THR A 20 8.75 30.36 -28.88
C THR A 20 8.10 29.45 -29.92
N PRO A 21 8.78 28.40 -30.43
CA PRO A 21 8.15 27.44 -31.32
C PRO A 21 7.10 26.66 -30.54
N LYS A 22 5.83 26.77 -30.93
CA LYS A 22 4.76 25.89 -30.47
C LYS A 22 4.78 24.62 -31.33
N GLU A 23 5.55 23.62 -30.93
CA GLU A 23 5.35 22.26 -31.43
C GLU A 23 3.99 21.76 -30.88
N THR A 24 2.94 21.88 -31.69
CA THR A 24 1.65 21.26 -31.40
C THR A 24 1.65 19.86 -31.97
N PHE A 25 1.90 18.85 -31.11
CA PHE A 25 1.73 17.44 -31.48
C PHE A 25 0.33 17.19 -32.01
N THR A 26 0.23 16.45 -33.11
CA THR A 26 -1.06 16.01 -33.65
C THR A 26 -1.68 14.96 -32.73
N LYS A 27 -3.01 14.87 -32.66
CA LYS A 27 -3.70 13.86 -31.82
C LYS A 27 -3.23 12.44 -32.12
N GLU A 28 -2.95 12.15 -33.38
CA GLU A 28 -2.47 10.84 -33.83
C GLU A 28 -1.04 10.52 -33.32
N GLU A 29 -0.19 11.52 -33.13
CA GLU A 29 1.13 11.36 -32.52
C GLU A 29 1.03 11.15 -31.01
N VAL A 30 0.11 11.85 -30.34
CA VAL A 30 -0.17 11.65 -28.90
C VAL A 30 -0.75 10.26 -28.65
N ASP A 31 -1.71 9.82 -29.46
CA ASP A 31 -2.33 8.50 -29.33
C ASP A 31 -1.31 7.36 -29.57
N LYS A 32 -0.42 7.52 -30.56
CA LYS A 32 0.67 6.55 -30.79
C LYS A 32 1.66 6.52 -29.63
N LEU A 33 2.07 7.69 -29.13
CA LEU A 33 2.97 7.78 -27.98
C LEU A 33 2.37 7.12 -26.74
N GLU A 34 1.07 7.29 -26.52
CA GLU A 34 0.34 6.68 -25.40
C GLU A 34 0.28 5.15 -25.54
N VAL A 35 0.01 4.63 -26.73
CA VAL A 35 0.01 3.18 -27.00
C VAL A 35 1.41 2.59 -26.84
N ASP A 36 2.45 3.25 -27.34
CA ASP A 36 3.84 2.83 -27.21
C ASP A 36 4.28 2.85 -25.75
N PHE A 37 3.91 3.88 -24.99
CA PHE A 37 4.18 3.97 -23.56
C PHE A 37 3.48 2.85 -22.78
N ARG A 38 2.19 2.60 -23.04
CA ARG A 38 1.44 1.50 -22.40
C ARG A 38 2.07 0.14 -22.70
N THR A 39 2.50 -0.07 -23.94
CA THR A 39 3.14 -1.32 -24.37
C THR A 39 4.51 -1.49 -23.72
N ALA A 40 5.32 -0.43 -23.64
CA ALA A 40 6.60 -0.44 -22.96
C ALA A 40 6.45 -0.68 -21.45
N ALA A 41 5.50 -0.01 -20.81
CA ALA A 41 5.18 -0.19 -19.40
C ALA A 41 4.71 -1.62 -19.11
N ALA A 42 3.84 -2.20 -19.94
CA ALA A 42 3.41 -3.59 -19.80
C ALA A 42 4.59 -4.59 -19.94
N ALA A 43 5.49 -4.35 -20.89
CA ALA A 43 6.69 -5.16 -21.06
C ALA A 43 7.66 -5.04 -19.87
N GLU A 44 7.79 -3.84 -19.30
CA GLU A 44 8.58 -3.61 -18.09
C GLU A 44 7.99 -4.32 -16.87
N VAL A 45 6.68 -4.21 -16.66
CA VAL A 45 5.98 -4.95 -15.60
C VAL A 45 6.17 -6.47 -15.77
N GLY A 46 6.08 -6.98 -16.99
CA GLY A 46 6.34 -8.40 -17.28
C GLY A 46 7.76 -8.84 -16.92
N ARG A 47 8.78 -8.03 -17.25
CA ARG A 47 10.17 -8.30 -16.87
C ARG A 47 10.38 -8.21 -15.36
N ALA A 48 9.82 -7.19 -14.71
CA ALA A 48 9.88 -7.03 -13.27
C ALA A 48 9.23 -8.21 -12.54
N THR A 49 8.08 -8.68 -13.02
CA THR A 49 7.38 -9.84 -12.46
C THR A 49 8.21 -11.12 -12.59
N GLN A 50 8.80 -11.37 -13.76
CA GLN A 50 9.69 -12.53 -13.96
C GLN A 50 10.96 -12.45 -13.10
N ALA A 51 11.53 -11.25 -12.93
CA ALA A 51 12.67 -11.04 -12.04
C ALA A 51 12.29 -11.29 -10.58
N ALA A 52 11.12 -10.81 -10.15
CA ALA A 52 10.59 -11.05 -8.81
C ALA A 52 10.32 -12.54 -8.55
N GLU A 53 9.74 -13.26 -9.51
CA GLU A 53 9.49 -14.70 -9.38
C GLU A 53 10.80 -15.50 -9.27
N LYS A 54 11.82 -15.14 -10.06
CA LYS A 54 13.16 -15.74 -9.96
C LYS A 54 13.80 -15.46 -8.60
N ALA A 55 13.72 -14.21 -8.13
CA ALA A 55 14.23 -13.83 -6.81
C ALA A 55 13.51 -14.59 -5.68
N ALA A 56 12.19 -14.74 -5.77
CA ALA A 56 11.41 -15.52 -4.81
C ALA A 56 11.84 -16.99 -4.78
N LYS A 57 12.02 -17.63 -5.95
CA LYS A 57 12.52 -19.01 -6.02
C LYS A 57 13.91 -19.17 -5.40
N GLN A 58 14.81 -18.23 -5.68
CA GLN A 58 16.16 -18.23 -5.08
C GLN A 58 16.12 -18.03 -3.57
N ALA A 59 15.24 -17.15 -3.08
CA ALA A 59 15.03 -16.94 -1.66
C ALA A 59 14.49 -18.21 -0.98
N ASP A 60 13.50 -18.88 -1.57
CA ASP A 60 12.94 -20.13 -1.06
C ASP A 60 13.99 -21.25 -1.00
N GLU A 61 14.81 -21.37 -2.04
CA GLU A 61 15.92 -22.33 -2.07
C GLU A 61 16.96 -22.02 -1.00
N ALA A 62 17.32 -20.76 -0.82
CA ALA A 62 18.25 -20.32 0.23
C ALA A 62 17.70 -20.62 1.63
N VAL A 63 16.40 -20.35 1.88
CA VAL A 63 15.73 -20.68 3.14
C VAL A 63 15.75 -22.19 3.39
N LYS A 64 15.43 -23.01 2.40
CA LYS A 64 15.49 -24.48 2.52
C LYS A 64 16.90 -24.98 2.80
N GLN A 65 17.92 -24.40 2.18
CA GLN A 65 19.31 -24.75 2.44
C GLN A 65 19.73 -24.35 3.85
N ALA A 66 19.36 -23.14 4.30
CA ALA A 66 19.61 -22.68 5.66
C ALA A 66 18.94 -23.57 6.70
N GLN A 67 17.67 -23.97 6.49
CA GLN A 67 16.96 -24.93 7.35
C GLN A 67 17.70 -26.26 7.45
N LYS A 68 18.10 -26.86 6.31
CA LYS A 68 18.87 -28.10 6.31
C LYS A 68 20.22 -27.97 7.01
N ALA A 69 20.88 -26.81 6.89
CA ALA A 69 22.15 -26.55 7.59
C ALA A 69 21.94 -26.44 9.11
N ASN A 70 20.86 -25.76 9.55
CA ASN A 70 20.47 -25.70 10.95
C ASN A 70 20.14 -27.09 11.51
N ASP A 71 19.36 -27.90 10.80
CA ASP A 71 19.01 -29.27 11.23
C ASP A 71 20.26 -30.14 11.42
N ARG A 72 21.22 -30.03 10.51
CA ARG A 72 22.52 -30.73 10.62
C ARG A 72 23.28 -30.26 11.85
N THR A 73 23.34 -28.95 12.07
CA THR A 73 24.05 -28.35 13.20
C THR A 73 23.41 -28.79 14.53
N ASN A 74 22.09 -28.73 14.63
CA ASN A 74 21.35 -29.19 15.81
C ASN A 74 21.62 -30.66 16.10
N LYS A 75 21.62 -31.51 15.08
CA LYS A 75 21.96 -32.93 15.23
C LYS A 75 23.39 -33.12 15.76
N TYR A 76 24.37 -32.35 15.28
CA TYR A 76 25.74 -32.42 15.80
C TYR A 76 25.83 -31.95 17.24
N ILE A 77 25.10 -30.89 17.62
CA ILE A 77 25.02 -30.40 19.00
C ILE A 77 24.44 -31.48 19.92
N GLU A 78 23.33 -32.12 19.54
CA GLU A 78 22.73 -33.20 20.32
C GLU A 78 23.66 -34.40 20.48
N GLN A 79 24.35 -34.80 19.41
CA GLN A 79 25.34 -35.88 19.45
C GLN A 79 26.51 -35.53 20.37
N ALA A 80 27.00 -34.29 20.32
CA ALA A 80 28.06 -33.81 21.21
C ALA A 80 27.60 -33.78 22.68
N ARG A 81 26.38 -33.30 22.95
CA ARG A 81 25.78 -33.30 24.30
C ARG A 81 25.65 -34.72 24.84
N THR A 82 25.19 -35.65 24.02
CA THR A 82 25.05 -37.07 24.41
C THR A 82 26.41 -37.69 24.72
N ALA A 83 27.42 -37.44 23.87
CA ALA A 83 28.78 -37.92 24.09
C ALA A 83 29.41 -37.31 25.36
N GLU A 84 29.20 -36.02 25.63
CA GLU A 84 29.68 -35.35 26.85
C GLU A 84 29.08 -36.00 28.12
N LEU A 85 27.80 -36.36 28.07
CA LEU A 85 27.12 -37.06 29.15
C LEU A 85 27.63 -38.49 29.33
N GLU A 86 27.90 -39.21 28.24
CA GLU A 86 28.44 -40.58 28.30
C GLU A 86 29.88 -40.63 28.84
N ILE A 87 30.73 -39.68 28.46
CA ILE A 87 32.12 -39.59 28.94
C ILE A 87 32.17 -39.33 30.44
N ASN A 88 31.24 -38.50 30.95
CA ASN A 88 31.21 -38.11 32.36
C ASN A 88 30.23 -38.94 33.21
N LYS A 89 29.71 -40.07 32.68
CA LYS A 89 28.65 -40.86 33.34
C LYS A 89 28.98 -41.30 34.77
N ASP A 90 30.26 -41.52 35.06
CA ASP A 90 30.74 -42.01 36.35
C ASP A 90 31.15 -40.86 37.31
N GLN A 91 30.97 -39.60 36.88
CA GLN A 91 31.34 -38.39 37.62
C GLN A 91 30.08 -37.57 37.97
N PRO A 92 29.44 -37.81 39.13
CA PRO A 92 28.15 -37.19 39.47
C PRO A 92 28.21 -35.66 39.58
N ASP A 93 29.30 -35.11 40.12
CA ASP A 93 29.50 -33.66 40.24
C ASP A 93 29.64 -33.00 38.87
N ALA A 94 30.39 -33.64 37.95
CA ALA A 94 30.56 -33.16 36.58
C ALA A 94 29.24 -33.25 35.78
N LEU A 95 28.48 -34.34 35.91
CA LEU A 95 27.17 -34.50 35.26
C LEU A 95 26.18 -33.40 35.66
N THR A 96 26.16 -33.03 36.94
CA THR A 96 25.27 -31.98 37.44
C THR A 96 25.59 -30.64 36.78
N LEU A 97 26.89 -30.31 36.67
CA LEU A 97 27.34 -29.09 36.00
C LEU A 97 27.02 -29.10 34.50
N ILE A 98 27.27 -30.22 33.80
CA ILE A 98 27.00 -30.37 32.36
C ILE A 98 25.50 -30.21 32.08
N ARG A 99 24.64 -30.89 32.86
CA ARG A 99 23.19 -30.77 32.73
C ARG A 99 22.69 -29.35 32.99
N ALA A 100 23.23 -28.68 34.01
CA ALA A 100 22.88 -27.29 34.30
C ALA A 100 23.29 -26.35 33.15
N ARG A 101 24.44 -26.60 32.51
CA ARG A 101 24.89 -25.85 31.34
C ARG A 101 23.95 -26.06 30.15
N HIS A 102 23.64 -27.30 29.78
CA HIS A 102 22.72 -27.59 28.67
C HIS A 102 21.33 -26.99 28.92
N ALA A 103 20.81 -27.08 30.16
CA ALA A 103 19.54 -26.47 30.53
C ALA A 103 19.56 -24.94 30.40
N LYS A 104 20.69 -24.29 30.73
CA LYS A 104 20.86 -22.85 30.55
C LYS A 104 20.87 -22.48 29.07
N GLU A 105 21.63 -23.20 28.25
CA GLU A 105 21.69 -22.98 26.79
C GLU A 105 20.28 -23.11 26.17
N GLU A 106 19.52 -24.15 26.52
CA GLU A 106 18.14 -24.32 26.04
C GLU A 106 17.20 -23.16 26.44
N LEU A 107 17.39 -22.59 27.64
CA LEU A 107 16.62 -21.42 28.07
C LEU A 107 17.02 -20.17 27.30
N GLU A 108 18.32 -19.99 27.02
CA GLU A 108 18.82 -18.89 26.19
C GLU A 108 18.29 -18.98 24.75
N ASP A 109 18.26 -20.18 24.15
CA ASP A 109 17.70 -20.43 22.82
C ASP A 109 16.18 -20.14 22.77
N LYS A 110 15.43 -20.55 23.80
CA LYS A 110 14.00 -20.25 23.94
C LYS A 110 13.76 -18.75 24.09
N LEU A 111 14.60 -18.06 24.85
CA LEU A 111 14.52 -16.61 25.03
C LEU A 111 14.83 -15.88 23.72
N ALA A 112 15.83 -16.32 22.96
CA ALA A 112 16.12 -15.77 21.64
C ALA A 112 14.96 -15.97 20.67
N THR A 113 14.37 -17.17 20.62
CA THR A 113 13.23 -17.49 19.75
C THR A 113 11.99 -16.68 20.11
N THR A 114 11.66 -16.57 21.40
CA THR A 114 10.50 -15.77 21.84
C THR A 114 10.68 -14.28 21.56
N ASN A 115 11.90 -13.75 21.65
CA ASN A 115 12.18 -12.35 21.29
C ASN A 115 11.99 -12.09 19.79
N THR A 116 12.45 -12.99 18.92
CA THR A 116 12.26 -12.84 17.46
C THR A 116 10.79 -12.97 17.05
N GLU A 117 10.04 -13.88 17.68
CA GLU A 117 8.58 -13.99 17.51
C GLU A 117 7.86 -12.71 17.94
N LEU A 118 8.23 -12.15 19.10
CA LEU A 118 7.67 -10.90 19.62
C LEU A 118 7.97 -9.72 18.70
N GLU A 119 9.19 -9.62 18.18
CA GLU A 119 9.55 -8.58 17.21
C GLU A 119 8.73 -8.70 15.92
N THR A 120 8.58 -9.91 15.39
CA THR A 120 7.78 -10.18 14.19
C THR A 120 6.30 -9.84 14.41
N ALA A 121 5.75 -10.20 15.58
CA ALA A 121 4.39 -9.85 15.96
C ALA A 121 4.20 -8.33 16.06
N ASN A 122 5.15 -7.62 16.67
CA ASN A 122 5.12 -6.17 16.76
C ASN A 122 5.18 -5.49 15.38
N GLN A 123 6.04 -5.96 14.49
CA GLN A 123 6.09 -5.48 13.10
C GLN A 123 4.77 -5.72 12.36
N THR A 124 4.14 -6.87 12.59
CA THR A 124 2.82 -7.20 12.02
C THR A 124 1.76 -6.24 12.55
N ILE A 125 1.73 -5.97 13.85
CA ILE A 125 0.80 -5.03 14.48
C ILE A 125 0.99 -3.61 13.91
N VAL A 126 2.24 -3.15 13.78
CA VAL A 126 2.54 -1.85 13.18
C VAL A 126 2.01 -1.78 11.74
N THR A 127 2.24 -2.82 10.94
CA THR A 127 1.77 -2.91 9.56
C THR A 127 0.24 -2.92 9.47
N MET A 128 -0.44 -3.68 10.34
CA MET A 128 -1.90 -3.70 10.38
C MET A 128 -2.46 -2.34 10.82
N LYS A 129 -1.82 -1.67 11.79
CA LYS A 129 -2.23 -0.33 12.23
C LYS A 129 -2.05 0.71 11.13
N THR A 130 -0.95 0.68 10.39
CA THR A 130 -0.73 1.62 9.27
C THR A 130 -1.72 1.36 8.14
N GLN A 131 -1.95 0.10 7.77
CA GLN A 131 -2.97 -0.26 6.76
C GLN A 131 -4.38 0.16 7.20
N SER A 132 -4.74 -0.07 8.46
CA SER A 132 -6.04 0.34 9.01
C SER A 132 -6.20 1.86 9.02
N ALA A 133 -5.15 2.61 9.37
CA ALA A 133 -5.16 4.06 9.32
C ALA A 133 -5.33 4.59 7.88
N VAL A 134 -4.63 4.00 6.91
CA VAL A 134 -4.77 4.35 5.49
C VAL A 134 -6.18 4.04 4.99
N SER A 135 -6.71 2.85 5.29
CA SER A 135 -8.06 2.46 4.88
C SER A 135 -9.13 3.36 5.50
N THR A 136 -9.00 3.72 6.78
CA THR A 136 -9.90 4.65 7.47
C THR A 136 -9.84 6.05 6.85
N LYS A 137 -8.62 6.51 6.52
CA LYS A 137 -8.40 7.79 5.83
C LYS A 137 -9.11 7.81 4.47
N GLU A 138 -8.96 6.76 3.66
CA GLU A 138 -9.63 6.64 2.36
C GLU A 138 -11.16 6.58 2.50
N GLN A 139 -11.68 5.85 3.49
CA GLN A 139 -13.12 5.78 3.73
C GLN A 139 -13.69 7.16 4.11
N ASN A 140 -13.02 7.89 5.00
CA ASN A 140 -13.42 9.24 5.39
C ASN A 140 -13.35 10.21 4.20
N ALA A 141 -12.30 10.13 3.38
CA ALA A 141 -12.15 10.95 2.19
C ALA A 141 -13.30 10.69 1.19
N ARG A 142 -13.68 9.43 0.95
CA ARG A 142 -14.83 9.08 0.08
C ARG A 142 -16.15 9.60 0.62
N GLU A 143 -16.39 9.47 1.93
CA GLU A 143 -17.62 9.97 2.57
C GLU A 143 -17.75 11.50 2.39
N ILE A 144 -16.67 12.23 2.64
CA ILE A 144 -16.63 13.70 2.57
C ILE A 144 -16.68 14.17 1.11
N ALA A 145 -15.93 13.54 0.22
CA ALA A 145 -15.97 13.79 -1.22
C ALA A 145 -17.39 13.68 -1.76
N GLY A 146 -18.12 12.62 -1.39
CA GLY A 146 -19.52 12.43 -1.78
C GLY A 146 -20.46 13.53 -1.27
N ARG A 147 -20.25 14.00 -0.03
CA ARG A 147 -21.06 15.07 0.58
C ARG A 147 -20.81 16.44 -0.05
N PHE A 148 -19.55 16.75 -0.34
CA PHE A 148 -19.12 18.07 -0.83
C PHE A 148 -18.88 18.12 -2.35
N GLN A 149 -19.08 17.03 -3.08
CA GLN A 149 -18.85 16.94 -4.53
C GLN A 149 -17.42 17.38 -4.94
N VAL A 150 -16.42 16.95 -4.18
CA VAL A 150 -14.99 17.22 -4.41
C VAL A 150 -14.23 15.91 -4.65
N ASP A 151 -13.05 15.99 -5.27
CA ASP A 151 -12.25 14.81 -5.56
C ASP A 151 -11.69 14.16 -4.28
N VAL A 152 -11.64 12.83 -4.25
CA VAL A 152 -11.10 12.05 -3.14
C VAL A 152 -9.59 12.27 -3.05
N GLU A 153 -8.90 12.37 -4.17
CA GLU A 153 -7.44 12.54 -4.23
C GLU A 153 -7.00 13.85 -3.55
N ASP A 154 -7.78 14.93 -3.75
CA ASP A 154 -7.51 16.22 -3.11
C ASP A 154 -7.68 16.16 -1.58
N LEU A 155 -8.60 15.32 -1.08
CA LEU A 155 -8.83 15.15 0.36
C LEU A 155 -7.77 14.25 1.03
N LEU A 156 -7.15 13.35 0.27
CA LEU A 156 -6.10 12.44 0.77
C LEU A 156 -4.78 13.14 1.09
N LEU A 157 -4.61 14.40 0.69
CA LEU A 157 -3.45 15.25 1.05
C LEU A 157 -3.47 15.73 2.51
N THR A 158 -4.59 15.55 3.21
CA THR A 158 -4.74 15.98 4.61
C THR A 158 -4.14 14.99 5.63
N ASP A 159 -4.12 15.38 6.91
CA ASP A 159 -3.66 14.54 8.03
C ASP A 159 -4.54 13.32 8.30
N GLY A 160 -5.67 13.19 7.59
CA GLY A 160 -6.60 12.09 7.70
C GLY A 160 -7.71 12.28 8.74
N SER A 161 -7.71 13.40 9.48
CA SER A 161 -8.80 13.71 10.39
C SER A 161 -10.04 14.16 9.62
N LYS A 162 -11.22 13.73 10.10
CA LYS A 162 -12.52 14.07 9.48
C LYS A 162 -12.71 15.58 9.41
N GLU A 163 -12.32 16.30 10.46
CA GLU A 163 -12.45 17.76 10.53
C GLU A 163 -11.55 18.50 9.54
N ALA A 164 -10.30 18.05 9.36
CA ALA A 164 -9.40 18.67 8.38
C ALA A 164 -9.87 18.40 6.94
N MET A 165 -10.33 17.18 6.65
CA MET A 165 -10.91 16.83 5.36
C MET A 165 -12.18 17.64 5.08
N GLU A 166 -13.09 17.80 6.05
CA GLU A 166 -14.30 18.61 5.86
C GLU A 166 -13.97 20.10 5.63
N LYS A 167 -13.00 20.66 6.35
CA LYS A 167 -12.53 22.04 6.12
C LYS A 167 -11.87 22.22 4.76
N LEU A 168 -11.11 21.23 4.28
CA LEU A 168 -10.51 21.27 2.95
C LEU A 168 -11.60 21.12 1.88
N ALA A 169 -12.52 20.17 2.06
CA ALA A 169 -13.65 19.96 1.18
C ALA A 169 -14.45 21.24 1.02
N GLN A 170 -14.85 21.91 2.11
CA GLN A 170 -15.56 23.20 2.07
C GLN A 170 -14.84 24.29 1.27
N LYS A 171 -13.51 24.32 1.29
CA LYS A 171 -12.72 25.28 0.50
C LYS A 171 -12.67 24.90 -0.98
N LEU A 172 -12.68 23.60 -1.27
CA LEU A 172 -12.64 23.04 -2.62
C LEU A 172 -14.03 22.99 -3.27
N THR A 173 -15.11 23.00 -2.47
CA THR A 173 -16.47 23.13 -2.95
C THR A 173 -16.61 24.48 -3.64
N LYS A 174 -16.44 24.50 -4.96
CA LYS A 174 -16.81 25.64 -5.77
C LYS A 174 -18.33 25.76 -5.64
N VAL A 175 -18.77 26.74 -4.86
CA VAL A 175 -20.17 27.18 -4.85
C VAL A 175 -20.44 27.82 -6.21
N GLU A 176 -20.52 27.01 -7.27
CA GLU A 176 -21.37 27.37 -8.38
C GLU A 176 -22.78 26.96 -7.93
N PRO A 177 -23.70 27.91 -7.70
CA PRO A 177 -25.09 27.54 -7.54
C PRO A 177 -25.48 26.82 -8.83
N LYS A 178 -25.65 25.49 -8.76
CA LYS A 178 -26.36 24.76 -9.80
C LYS A 178 -27.65 25.53 -10.00
N GLU A 179 -27.79 26.19 -11.14
CA GLU A 179 -29.03 26.84 -11.53
C GLU A 179 -30.13 25.82 -11.22
N ALA A 180 -31.05 26.20 -10.34
CA ALA A 180 -32.18 25.35 -10.03
C ALA A 180 -32.79 24.95 -11.37
N LEU A 181 -32.71 23.67 -11.73
CA LEU A 181 -33.32 23.14 -12.93
C LEU A 181 -34.78 23.61 -12.89
N LYS A 182 -35.12 24.56 -13.76
CA LYS A 182 -36.50 25.03 -13.89
C LYS A 182 -37.30 23.81 -14.29
N ILE A 183 -38.08 23.29 -13.34
CA ILE A 183 -39.08 22.26 -13.61
C ILE A 183 -40.03 22.91 -14.60
N ASP A 184 -40.00 22.43 -15.84
CA ASP A 184 -40.97 22.79 -16.84
C ASP A 184 -42.36 22.40 -16.30
N PRO A 185 -43.29 23.36 -16.10
CA PRO A 185 -44.62 23.04 -15.61
C PRO A 185 -45.48 22.28 -16.65
N GLY A 186 -44.94 21.97 -17.82
CA GLY A 186 -45.61 21.27 -18.90
C GLY A 186 -45.50 19.74 -18.87
N GLY A 187 -46.37 19.10 -18.09
CA GLY A 187 -47.08 17.87 -18.52
C GLY A 187 -46.32 16.54 -18.56
N GLY A 188 -46.79 15.57 -17.77
CA GLY A 188 -46.56 14.16 -18.04
C GLY A 188 -46.60 13.30 -16.78
N GLY A 189 -47.78 12.83 -16.42
CA GLY A 189 -47.98 11.92 -15.29
C GLY A 189 -47.32 10.55 -15.50
N GLY A 190 -46.90 9.93 -14.39
CA GLY A 190 -46.57 8.51 -14.35
C GLY A 190 -45.49 8.14 -13.33
N GLY A 191 -45.92 7.69 -12.15
CA GLY A 191 -45.17 6.74 -11.35
C GLY A 191 -44.71 7.22 -9.99
N ASP A 192 -45.58 7.07 -8.99
CA ASP A 192 -45.17 6.89 -7.59
C ASP A 192 -44.20 5.72 -7.48
N LYS A 193 -42.90 6.02 -7.42
CA LYS A 193 -41.92 5.15 -6.77
C LYS A 193 -41.04 6.02 -5.91
N SER A 194 -41.39 6.07 -4.64
CA SER A 194 -40.57 6.69 -3.61
C SER A 194 -39.15 6.10 -3.64
N PHE A 195 -38.19 6.99 -3.39
CA PHE A 195 -36.75 6.74 -3.26
C PHE A 195 -36.41 5.60 -2.27
N GLU A 196 -37.37 5.24 -1.42
CA GLU A 196 -37.30 4.15 -0.43
C GLU A 196 -37.21 2.74 -1.04
N SER A 197 -37.54 2.58 -2.33
CA SER A 197 -37.42 1.30 -3.04
C SER A 197 -36.01 1.01 -3.62
N LEU A 198 -35.13 2.01 -3.68
CA LEU A 198 -33.76 1.87 -4.21
C LEU A 198 -32.71 1.49 -3.15
N LEU A 199 -33.08 1.49 -1.87
CA LEU A 199 -32.19 1.16 -0.75
C LEU A 199 -32.31 -0.29 -0.26
N LYS A 200 -33.15 -1.12 -0.90
CA LYS A 200 -33.13 -2.58 -0.73
C LYS A 200 -32.14 -3.20 -1.71
N VAL A 201 -30.87 -2.82 -1.60
CA VAL A 201 -29.80 -3.70 -2.07
C VAL A 201 -29.65 -4.74 -0.97
N ASP A 202 -29.92 -6.00 -1.30
CA ASP A 202 -29.68 -7.16 -0.45
C ASP A 202 -28.22 -7.15 0.02
N THR A 203 -27.94 -6.50 1.14
CA THR A 203 -26.76 -6.77 1.93
C THR A 203 -26.98 -8.14 2.56
N LYS A 204 -26.69 -9.20 1.81
CA LYS A 204 -26.23 -10.47 2.38
C LYS A 204 -24.89 -10.19 3.05
N GLY A 205 -24.95 -9.50 4.19
CA GLY A 205 -23.85 -9.44 5.12
C GLY A 205 -23.67 -10.84 5.65
N PHE A 206 -22.56 -11.47 5.31
CA PHE A 206 -22.14 -12.69 5.99
C PHE A 206 -22.16 -12.41 7.48
N SER A 207 -23.00 -13.16 8.20
CA SER A 207 -23.06 -13.04 9.65
C SER A 207 -21.71 -13.46 10.22
N TYR A 208 -21.33 -12.89 11.37
CA TYR A 208 -20.09 -13.27 12.07
C TYR A 208 -20.00 -14.79 12.31
N GLN A 209 -21.12 -15.50 12.38
CA GLN A 209 -21.16 -16.95 12.51
C GLN A 209 -20.69 -17.67 11.24
N GLU A 210 -21.06 -17.18 10.05
CA GLU A 210 -20.64 -17.78 8.77
C GLU A 210 -19.14 -17.56 8.49
N ILE A 211 -18.58 -16.42 8.92
CA ILE A 211 -17.13 -16.16 8.83
C ILE A 211 -16.34 -17.13 9.72
N VAL A 212 -16.82 -17.38 10.95
CA VAL A 212 -16.18 -18.30 11.90
C VAL A 212 -16.26 -19.75 11.40
N GLU A 213 -17.39 -20.17 10.82
CA GLU A 213 -17.51 -21.51 10.22
C GLU A 213 -16.59 -21.70 9.02
N HIS A 214 -16.40 -20.66 8.19
CA HIS A 214 -15.48 -20.72 7.05
C HIS A 214 -14.02 -20.85 7.50
N GLU A 215 -13.61 -20.15 8.57
CA GLU A 215 -12.27 -20.31 9.16
C GLU A 215 -12.04 -21.72 9.74
N GLN A 216 -13.05 -22.31 10.40
CA GLN A 216 -12.93 -23.66 10.94
C GLN A 216 -12.85 -24.73 9.84
N LYS A 217 -13.55 -24.54 8.73
CA LYS A 217 -13.42 -25.40 7.53
C LYS A 217 -12.04 -25.30 6.88
N LEU A 218 -11.47 -24.10 6.78
CA LEU A 218 -10.12 -23.92 6.25
C LEU A 218 -9.06 -24.56 7.16
N LYS A 219 -9.19 -24.40 8.49
CA LYS A 219 -8.25 -25.01 9.46
C LYS A 219 -8.31 -26.54 9.48
N SER A 220 -9.47 -27.13 9.22
CA SER A 220 -9.61 -28.59 9.13
C SER A 220 -9.11 -29.13 7.78
N ALA A 221 -9.28 -28.40 6.68
CA ALA A 221 -8.72 -28.76 5.38
C ALA A 221 -7.19 -28.69 5.30
N MET A 222 -6.54 -27.81 6.08
CA MET A 222 -5.07 -27.73 6.13
C MET A 222 -4.42 -28.74 7.09
N LYS A 223 -5.22 -29.50 7.87
CA LYS A 223 -4.75 -30.54 8.78
C LYS A 223 -4.94 -31.96 8.24
N ALA A 224 -5.55 -32.11 7.06
CA ALA A 224 -5.65 -33.37 6.32
C ALA A 224 -4.57 -33.42 5.23
#